data_AF-A0A8J2PCR6-F1
#
_entry.id   AF-A0A8J2PCR6-F1
#
_cell.length_a   1.000
_cell.length_b   1.000
_cell.length_c   1.000
_cell.angle_alpha   90.00
_cell.angle_beta   90.00
_cell.angle_gamma   90.00
#
_symmetry.space_group_name_H-M   'P 1'
#
loop_
_entity.id
_entity.type
_entity.pdbx_description
1 polymer ?
#
loop_
_entity_poly.entity_id
_entity_poly.type
_entity_poly.pdbx_seq_one_letter_code
_entity_poly.pdbx_strand_id
1 'polypeptide(L)'
;PDLKFFVFGINSAITTENPPQNNYNLVNIAILDGQITCEDFRFLGYTFWQNLAPTFELRSHLRDYDHQGELALPTPCYEDDLLRINGPLLTVPWKVDQSPWEILIVQNYRERNSTQDQSVLILRNHHALMDGYSIVGLWEAFSGRDRIPLQSMQSEGGVLRKLLALVKAPFDVANTLINSLDGQSCIQVNDRRRFFVTTSSPDILVSSIKRIRSKFNVKYSAVLFAAFTGAFVRALNEAGKEVPDELASYMAGPKPKHPGGASNHM
;
A
#
# COMPACT_ATOMS: atom_id res chain seq x y z
N PRO A 1 3.92 0.94 26.88
CA PRO A 1 3.82 1.89 25.77
C PRO A 1 2.98 1.29 24.67
N ASP A 2 1.78 1.82 24.46
CA ASP A 2 0.89 1.31 23.43
C ASP A 2 1.46 1.66 22.05
N LEU A 3 1.71 0.65 21.22
CA LEU A 3 2.21 0.84 19.87
C LEU A 3 1.02 1.03 18.92
N LYS A 4 1.00 2.13 18.16
CA LYS A 4 0.04 2.35 17.07
C LYS A 4 0.76 2.30 15.73
N PHE A 5 0.17 1.60 14.78
CA PHE A 5 0.76 1.41 13.45
C PHE A 5 0.03 2.26 12.42
N PHE A 6 0.80 2.96 11.59
CA PHE A 6 0.30 3.62 10.39
C PHE A 6 0.97 3.00 9.17
N VAL A 7 0.17 2.36 8.32
CA VAL A 7 0.62 1.93 6.99
C VAL A 7 0.09 2.96 6.00
N PHE A 8 0.99 3.68 5.34
CA PHE A 8 0.58 4.58 4.28
C PHE A 8 0.13 3.75 3.07
N GLY A 9 -1.20 3.54 2.97
CA GLY A 9 -1.87 2.76 1.93
C GLY A 9 -3.18 2.09 2.40
N ILE A 10 -3.35 1.78 3.69
CA ILE A 10 -4.58 1.21 4.28
C ILE A 10 -4.66 1.63 5.77
N ASN A 11 -5.71 2.35 6.16
CA ASN A 11 -5.96 2.70 7.57
C ASN A 11 -6.48 1.49 8.36
N SER A 12 -5.68 0.96 9.28
CA SER A 12 -6.18 0.18 10.42
C SER A 12 -5.26 0.35 11.63
N ALA A 13 -5.82 0.83 12.75
CA ALA A 13 -5.12 0.94 14.03
C ALA A 13 -5.25 -0.38 14.81
N ILE A 14 -4.12 -0.91 15.28
CA ILE A 14 -4.06 -1.95 16.31
C ILE A 14 -3.16 -1.39 17.41
N THR A 15 -3.66 -1.38 18.64
CA THR A 15 -2.91 -1.02 19.85
C THR A 15 -2.35 -2.29 20.48
N THR A 16 -1.05 -2.31 20.81
CA THR A 16 -0.45 -3.40 21.60
C THR A 16 0.07 -2.87 22.93
N GLU A 17 -0.37 -3.44 24.05
CA GLU A 17 -0.17 -2.89 25.41
C GLU A 17 1.27 -2.95 25.97
N ASN A 18 2.24 -3.53 25.26
CA ASN A 18 3.65 -3.58 25.71
C ASN A 18 4.61 -3.59 24.51
N PRO A 19 5.64 -2.72 24.46
CA PRO A 19 6.71 -2.86 23.48
C PRO A 19 7.64 -3.99 23.95
N PRO A 20 7.77 -5.10 23.22
CA PRO A 20 8.71 -6.12 23.59
C PRO A 20 10.14 -5.60 23.34
N GLN A 21 11.06 -5.79 24.29
CA GLN A 21 12.51 -5.65 24.05
C GLN A 21 13.07 -6.62 22.97
N ASN A 22 12.20 -7.47 22.40
CA ASN A 22 12.49 -8.47 21.36
C ASN A 22 12.08 -8.04 19.93
N ASN A 23 11.96 -6.73 19.63
CA ASN A 23 11.57 -6.26 18.29
C ASN A 23 12.47 -6.76 17.15
N TYR A 24 13.72 -7.12 17.43
CA TYR A 24 14.63 -7.73 16.45
C TYR A 24 14.19 -9.13 15.97
N ASN A 25 13.48 -9.90 16.79
CA ASN A 25 13.08 -11.26 16.43
C ASN A 25 11.95 -11.30 15.40
N LEU A 26 11.08 -10.29 15.36
CA LEU A 26 9.92 -10.30 14.47
C LEU A 26 10.30 -9.95 13.03
N VAL A 27 11.25 -9.03 12.82
CA VAL A 27 11.70 -8.74 11.45
C VAL A 27 12.55 -9.88 10.90
N ASN A 28 13.29 -10.60 11.75
CA ASN A 28 13.97 -11.83 11.33
C ASN A 28 13.00 -12.86 10.74
N ILE A 29 11.74 -12.91 11.19
CA ILE A 29 10.71 -13.81 10.63
C ILE A 29 10.22 -13.35 9.26
N ALA A 30 10.20 -12.05 8.98
CA ALA A 30 9.86 -11.50 7.66
C ALA A 30 11.01 -11.65 6.65
N ILE A 31 12.26 -11.55 7.12
CA ILE A 31 13.47 -11.76 6.31
C ILE A 31 13.55 -13.18 5.75
N LEU A 32 12.96 -14.17 6.44
CA LEU A 32 12.99 -15.57 6.03
C LEU A 32 12.30 -15.88 4.69
N ASP A 33 11.55 -14.95 4.10
CA ASP A 33 10.96 -15.13 2.76
C ASP A 33 11.85 -14.59 1.62
N GLY A 34 13.02 -13.99 1.93
CA GLY A 34 14.05 -13.57 0.97
C GLY A 34 13.65 -12.45 -0.01
N GLN A 35 12.38 -12.04 -0.05
CA GLN A 35 11.89 -11.02 -0.99
C GLN A 35 12.17 -9.59 -0.52
N ILE A 36 12.21 -9.35 0.80
CA ILE A 36 12.50 -8.03 1.35
C ILE A 36 14.00 -7.70 1.35
N THR A 37 14.86 -8.66 1.02
CA THR A 37 16.31 -8.48 0.93
C THR A 37 16.74 -8.21 -0.50
N CYS A 38 15.88 -7.67 -1.38
CA CYS A 38 16.26 -7.38 -2.77
C CYS A 38 16.68 -5.92 -2.97
N GLU A 39 17.65 -5.65 -3.83
CA GLU A 39 18.00 -4.30 -4.29
C GLU A 39 17.86 -4.16 -5.81
N ASP A 40 17.71 -2.91 -6.24
CA ASP A 40 17.75 -2.54 -7.65
C ASP A 40 19.19 -2.54 -8.16
N PHE A 41 19.49 -3.35 -9.16
CA PHE A 41 20.72 -3.27 -9.94
C PHE A 41 20.42 -2.95 -11.41
N ARG A 42 21.31 -2.19 -12.05
CA ARG A 42 21.17 -1.84 -13.47
C ARG A 42 22.04 -2.74 -14.34
N PHE A 43 21.44 -3.37 -15.34
CA PHE A 43 22.15 -4.15 -16.35
C PHE A 43 21.64 -3.80 -17.74
N LEU A 44 22.55 -3.33 -18.62
CA LEU A 44 22.24 -2.89 -19.99
C LEU A 44 21.13 -1.82 -20.08
N GLY A 45 21.02 -0.95 -19.07
CA GLY A 45 19.99 0.10 -19.02
C GLY A 45 18.64 -0.34 -18.47
N TYR A 46 18.47 -1.62 -18.14
CA TYR A 46 17.28 -2.15 -17.46
C TYR A 46 17.55 -2.31 -15.96
N THR A 47 16.52 -2.12 -15.15
CA THR A 47 16.57 -2.33 -13.70
C THR A 47 16.08 -3.74 -13.38
N PHE A 48 16.85 -4.47 -12.59
CA PHE A 48 16.55 -5.82 -12.11
C PHE A 48 16.70 -5.88 -10.60
N TRP A 49 16.07 -6.85 -9.98
CA TRP A 49 16.22 -7.12 -8.54
C TRP A 49 17.29 -8.18 -8.31
N GLN A 50 18.24 -7.91 -7.43
CA GLN A 50 19.19 -8.92 -6.93
C GLN A 50 19.09 -9.08 -5.42
N ASN A 51 19.37 -10.27 -4.93
CA ASN A 51 19.27 -10.58 -3.50
C ASN A 51 20.52 -10.10 -2.74
N LEU A 52 20.30 -9.23 -1.75
CA LEU A 52 21.26 -8.68 -0.79
C LEU A 52 21.53 -9.59 0.42
N ALA A 53 21.00 -10.80 0.49
CA ALA A 53 21.09 -11.65 1.70
C ALA A 53 22.48 -11.68 2.41
N PRO A 54 23.63 -11.66 1.73
CA PRO A 54 24.94 -11.64 2.40
C PRO A 54 25.28 -10.32 3.12
N THR A 55 24.73 -9.20 2.68
CA THR A 55 25.05 -7.84 3.17
C THR A 55 23.85 -7.12 3.77
N PHE A 56 22.68 -7.78 3.81
CA PHE A 56 21.46 -7.20 4.33
C PHE A 56 21.56 -6.98 5.84
N GLU A 57 21.48 -5.72 6.27
CA GLU A 57 21.45 -5.35 7.68
C GLU A 57 20.10 -4.75 8.06
N LEU A 58 19.33 -5.44 8.89
CA LEU A 58 18.03 -4.93 9.34
C LEU A 58 18.11 -3.52 9.95
N ARG A 59 19.19 -3.23 10.69
CA ARG A 59 19.36 -1.95 11.37
C ARG A 59 19.40 -0.77 10.40
N SER A 60 19.82 -0.95 9.15
CA SER A 60 19.81 0.15 8.16
C SER A 60 18.41 0.52 7.68
N HIS A 61 17.41 -0.33 7.92
CA HIS A 61 16.01 -0.13 7.56
C HIS A 61 15.15 0.38 8.73
N LEU A 62 15.70 0.47 9.94
CA LEU A 62 15.01 1.01 11.12
C LEU A 62 15.64 2.35 11.47
N ARG A 63 14.87 3.44 11.45
CA ARG A 63 15.37 4.75 11.88
C ARG A 63 14.35 5.54 12.68
N ASP A 64 14.81 6.29 13.65
CA ASP A 64 13.98 7.31 14.27
C ASP A 64 13.66 8.40 13.23
N TYR A 65 12.44 8.93 13.28
CA TYR A 65 12.06 10.05 12.45
C TYR A 65 12.68 11.33 13.04
N ASP A 66 13.75 11.84 12.42
CA ASP A 66 14.58 12.93 12.93
C ASP A 66 14.69 14.12 11.96
N HIS A 67 13.63 14.38 11.18
CA HIS A 67 13.63 15.48 10.22
C HIS A 67 13.74 16.85 10.89
N GLN A 68 14.58 17.71 10.30
CA GLN A 68 14.74 19.11 10.69
C GLN A 68 13.97 20.05 9.75
N GLY A 69 13.74 21.29 10.19
CA GLY A 69 13.10 22.33 9.37
C GLY A 69 11.60 22.12 9.20
N GLU A 70 11.09 22.32 7.98
CA GLU A 70 9.64 22.29 7.70
C GLU A 70 9.00 20.91 7.92
N LEU A 71 9.79 19.84 7.87
CA LEU A 71 9.33 18.45 8.10
C LEU A 71 9.50 17.98 9.54
N ALA A 72 9.97 18.84 10.44
CA ALA A 72 10.04 18.53 11.85
C ALA A 72 8.62 18.33 12.40
N LEU A 73 8.46 17.28 13.21
CA LEU A 73 7.22 17.00 13.94
C LEU A 73 7.26 17.74 15.28
N PRO A 74 6.13 18.35 15.71
CA PRO A 74 6.04 18.92 17.04
C PRO A 74 6.09 17.83 18.12
N THR A 75 6.38 18.22 19.36
CA THR A 75 6.29 17.35 20.53
C THR A 75 5.30 17.97 21.52
N PRO A 76 4.16 17.31 21.83
CA PRO A 76 3.72 16.02 21.28
C PRO A 76 3.31 16.09 19.81
N CYS A 77 3.40 14.96 19.10
CA CYS A 77 2.99 14.80 17.71
C CYS A 77 1.56 14.24 17.65
N TYR A 78 0.72 14.76 16.75
CA TYR A 78 -0.66 14.30 16.55
C TYR A 78 -0.85 13.69 15.16
N GLU A 79 -2.03 13.13 14.90
CA GLU A 79 -2.36 12.50 13.62
C GLU A 79 -2.23 13.46 12.42
N ASP A 80 -2.67 14.71 12.58
CA ASP A 80 -2.55 15.71 11.50
C ASP A 80 -1.09 15.99 11.13
N ASP A 81 -0.17 15.89 12.09
CA ASP A 81 1.26 16.04 11.84
C ASP A 81 1.81 14.85 11.04
N LEU A 82 1.35 13.63 11.33
CA LEU A 82 1.70 12.43 10.56
C LEU A 82 1.17 12.50 9.12
N LEU A 83 -0.05 13.01 8.93
CA LEU A 83 -0.64 13.21 7.61
C LEU A 83 0.14 14.25 6.80
N ARG A 84 0.62 15.32 7.46
CA ARG A 84 1.42 16.39 6.82
C ARG A 84 2.73 15.89 6.24
N ILE A 85 3.38 14.91 6.89
CA ILE A 85 4.67 14.38 6.44
C ILE A 85 4.55 13.27 5.39
N ASN A 86 3.34 12.74 5.14
CA ASN A 86 3.13 11.62 4.21
C ASN A 86 3.57 11.97 2.78
N GLY A 87 3.10 13.09 2.23
CA GLY A 87 3.49 13.56 0.89
C GLY A 87 5.02 13.70 0.76
N PRO A 88 5.69 14.50 1.62
CA PRO A 88 7.14 14.61 1.62
C PRO A 88 7.88 13.27 1.71
N LEU A 89 7.46 12.37 2.60
CA LEU A 89 8.06 11.05 2.76
C LEU A 89 8.02 10.20 1.48
N LEU A 90 6.92 10.29 0.72
CA LEU A 90 6.79 9.59 -0.57
C LEU A 90 7.73 10.15 -1.66
N THR A 91 8.23 11.37 -1.50
CA THR A 91 9.14 12.01 -2.46
C THR A 91 10.62 11.79 -2.16
N VAL A 92 10.96 11.33 -0.95
CA VAL A 92 12.34 11.04 -0.58
C VAL A 92 12.88 9.94 -1.52
N PRO A 93 14.06 10.10 -2.13
CA PRO A 93 14.63 9.02 -2.93
C PRO A 93 15.02 7.82 -2.06
N TRP A 94 14.99 6.61 -2.62
CA TRP A 94 15.54 5.43 -1.95
C TRP A 94 17.06 5.50 -1.89
N LYS A 95 17.65 4.97 -0.82
CA LYS A 95 19.10 4.85 -0.71
C LYS A 95 19.58 3.85 -1.76
N VAL A 96 20.67 4.19 -2.42
CA VAL A 96 21.36 3.28 -3.35
C VAL A 96 21.95 2.13 -2.52
N ASP A 97 22.00 0.94 -3.12
CA ASP A 97 22.55 -0.28 -2.52
C ASP A 97 21.80 -0.75 -1.25
N GLN A 98 20.51 -0.41 -1.15
CA GLN A 98 19.63 -0.86 -0.07
C GLN A 98 18.28 -1.30 -0.63
N SER A 99 17.67 -2.29 0.02
CA SER A 99 16.30 -2.69 -0.30
C SER A 99 15.35 -1.52 -0.09
N PRO A 100 14.48 -1.16 -1.06
CA PRO A 100 13.69 0.07 -0.99
C PRO A 100 12.45 -0.08 -0.10
N TRP A 101 12.69 -0.33 1.18
CA TRP A 101 11.73 -0.23 2.27
C TRP A 101 12.43 0.24 3.55
N GLU A 102 11.68 0.80 4.48
CA GLU A 102 12.16 1.21 5.80
C GLU A 102 10.99 1.35 6.78
N ILE A 103 11.30 1.26 8.07
CA ILE A 103 10.38 1.58 9.16
C ILE A 103 10.91 2.81 9.88
N LEU A 104 10.12 3.88 9.89
CA LEU A 104 10.40 5.10 10.63
C LEU A 104 9.69 5.04 11.98
N ILE A 105 10.42 5.38 13.04
CA ILE A 105 9.91 5.39 14.40
C ILE A 105 9.65 6.85 14.81
N VAL A 106 8.39 7.23 14.94
CA VAL A 106 7.99 8.54 15.46
C VAL A 106 7.75 8.40 16.96
N GLN A 107 8.52 9.13 17.74
CA GLN A 107 8.38 9.18 19.20
C GLN A 107 7.39 10.28 19.62
N ASN A 108 6.89 10.21 20.85
CA ASN A 108 6.02 11.22 21.46
C ASN A 108 4.73 11.50 20.68
N TYR A 109 4.18 10.48 20.02
CA TYR A 109 2.84 10.55 19.44
C TYR A 109 1.81 10.56 20.55
N ARG A 110 0.79 11.42 20.44
CA ARG A 110 -0.31 11.48 21.38
C ARG A 110 -1.63 11.58 20.63
N GLU A 111 -2.55 10.68 20.95
CA GLU A 111 -3.94 10.80 20.48
C GLU A 111 -4.62 11.99 21.18
N ARG A 112 -5.45 12.75 20.47
CA ARG A 112 -6.04 14.01 20.98
C ARG A 112 -6.76 13.87 22.33
N ASN A 113 -7.36 12.70 22.57
CA ASN A 113 -8.11 12.40 23.80
C ASN A 113 -7.31 11.55 24.81
N SER A 114 -6.04 11.27 24.53
CA SER A 114 -5.16 10.48 25.40
C SER A 114 -4.14 11.37 26.09
N THR A 115 -3.81 11.04 27.33
CA THR A 115 -2.72 11.68 28.09
C THR A 115 -1.41 10.90 27.99
N GLN A 116 -1.45 9.69 27.39
CA GLN A 116 -0.29 8.81 27.31
C GLN A 116 0.46 9.04 26.01
N ASP A 117 1.79 9.15 26.13
CA ASP A 117 2.69 9.18 24.98
C ASP A 117 2.88 7.77 24.42
N GLN A 118 2.86 7.69 23.10
CA GLN A 118 2.95 6.49 22.31
C GLN A 118 4.06 6.68 21.27
N SER A 119 4.49 5.56 20.68
CA SER A 119 5.35 5.57 19.51
C SER A 119 4.54 5.12 18.31
N VAL A 120 4.82 5.70 17.15
CA VAL A 120 4.22 5.33 15.88
C VAL A 120 5.27 4.72 14.97
N LEU A 121 4.93 3.60 14.35
CA LEU A 121 5.72 3.01 13.27
C LEU A 121 5.09 3.38 11.93
N ILE A 122 5.93 3.95 11.06
CA ILE A 122 5.62 4.26 9.68
C ILE A 122 6.37 3.27 8.80
N LEU A 123 5.65 2.40 8.11
CA LEU A 123 6.23 1.59 7.04
C LEU A 123 6.22 2.39 5.74
N ARG A 124 7.40 2.54 5.14
CA ARG A 124 7.56 3.06 3.79
C ARG A 124 8.16 1.94 2.94
N ASN A 125 7.55 1.62 1.81
CA ASN A 125 8.04 0.59 0.92
C ASN A 125 7.83 0.96 -0.54
N HIS A 126 8.68 0.43 -1.41
CA HIS A 126 8.45 0.46 -2.84
C HIS A 126 7.41 -0.59 -3.22
N HIS A 127 6.42 -0.22 -4.03
CA HIS A 127 5.31 -1.11 -4.37
C HIS A 127 5.76 -2.35 -5.16
N ALA A 128 6.89 -2.28 -5.87
CA ALA A 128 7.45 -3.46 -6.54
C ALA A 128 7.89 -4.57 -5.57
N LEU A 129 8.19 -4.24 -4.30
CA LEU A 129 8.58 -5.23 -3.29
C LEU A 129 7.37 -5.86 -2.60
N MET A 130 6.34 -5.05 -2.33
CA MET A 130 5.22 -5.48 -1.52
C MET A 130 3.93 -4.91 -2.08
N ASP A 131 2.94 -5.78 -2.26
CA ASP A 131 1.56 -5.36 -2.50
C ASP A 131 0.77 -5.29 -1.18
N GLY A 132 -0.51 -4.94 -1.26
CA GLY A 132 -1.37 -4.85 -0.07
C GLY A 132 -1.47 -6.17 0.71
N TYR A 133 -1.34 -7.32 0.06
CA TYR A 133 -1.33 -8.63 0.74
C TYR A 133 0.00 -8.91 1.42
N SER A 134 1.12 -8.61 0.77
CA SER A 134 2.44 -8.73 1.37
C SER A 134 2.54 -7.91 2.66
N ILE A 135 1.92 -6.71 2.70
CA ILE A 135 1.87 -5.89 3.92
C ILE A 135 1.04 -6.57 5.03
N VAL A 136 -0.13 -7.13 4.70
CA VAL A 136 -0.94 -7.87 5.68
C VAL A 136 -0.19 -9.09 6.20
N GLY A 137 0.48 -9.86 5.33
CA GLY A 137 1.29 -11.01 5.74
C GLY A 137 2.48 -10.61 6.61
N LEU A 138 3.13 -9.48 6.30
CA LEU A 138 4.17 -8.88 7.15
C LEU A 138 3.60 -8.54 8.55
N TRP A 139 2.38 -8.01 8.61
CA TRP A 139 1.73 -7.61 9.87
C TRP A 139 1.34 -8.82 10.70
N GLU A 140 0.85 -9.88 10.05
CA GLU A 140 0.60 -11.15 10.73
C GLU A 140 1.89 -11.72 11.33
N ALA A 141 3.01 -11.66 10.59
CA ALA A 141 4.30 -12.07 11.11
C ALA A 141 4.75 -11.25 12.33
N PHE A 142 4.50 -9.93 12.33
CA PHE A 142 4.75 -9.07 13.49
C PHE A 142 3.87 -9.42 14.70
N SER A 143 2.65 -9.92 14.49
CA SER A 143 1.75 -10.28 15.58
C SER A 143 2.18 -11.54 16.34
N GLY A 144 3.23 -12.24 15.90
CA GLY A 144 3.71 -13.49 16.50
C GLY A 144 2.72 -14.65 16.37
N ARG A 145 1.64 -14.48 15.59
CA ARG A 145 0.75 -15.57 15.23
C ARG A 145 1.50 -16.48 14.26
N ASP A 146 1.36 -17.79 14.46
CA ASP A 146 1.83 -18.77 13.48
C ASP A 146 1.32 -18.36 12.11
N ARG A 147 2.24 -18.29 11.13
CA ARG A 147 1.92 -17.86 9.76
C ARG A 147 0.64 -18.56 9.34
N ILE A 148 -0.41 -17.80 9.00
CA ILE A 148 -1.52 -18.39 8.27
C ILE A 148 -0.86 -18.89 7.00
N PRO A 149 -0.81 -20.20 6.74
CA PRO A 149 -0.20 -20.69 5.51
C PRO A 149 -0.95 -19.95 4.41
N LEU A 150 -0.24 -19.10 3.67
CA LEU A 150 -0.74 -18.51 2.44
C LEU A 150 -1.17 -19.72 1.65
N GLN A 151 -2.48 -19.97 1.61
CA GLN A 151 -3.02 -21.09 0.88
C GLN A 151 -2.64 -20.81 -0.56
N SER A 152 -1.53 -21.39 -1.00
CA SER A 152 -1.23 -21.54 -2.40
C SER A 152 -2.36 -22.43 -2.88
N MET A 153 -3.47 -21.84 -3.31
CA MET A 153 -4.43 -22.60 -4.08
C MET A 153 -3.66 -22.97 -5.32
N GLN A 154 -3.19 -24.22 -5.33
CA GLN A 154 -2.79 -24.87 -6.54
C GLN A 154 -3.91 -24.61 -7.52
N SER A 155 -3.56 -23.93 -8.62
CA SER A 155 -4.52 -23.66 -9.68
C SER A 155 -4.95 -25.02 -10.23
N GLU A 156 -6.04 -25.55 -9.72
CA GLU A 156 -6.79 -26.69 -10.29
C GLU A 156 -7.46 -26.30 -11.61
N GLY A 157 -6.90 -25.32 -12.32
CA GLY A 157 -7.21 -25.10 -13.72
C GLY A 157 -6.57 -26.23 -14.51
N GLY A 158 -7.39 -27.15 -15.02
CA GLY A 158 -6.97 -28.14 -16.00
C GLY A 158 -6.21 -27.47 -17.16
N VAL A 159 -5.26 -28.18 -17.76
CA VAL A 159 -4.37 -27.72 -18.83
C VAL A 159 -5.12 -26.91 -19.91
N LEU A 160 -6.34 -27.34 -20.26
CA LEU A 160 -7.20 -26.69 -21.23
C LEU A 160 -7.54 -25.22 -20.88
N ARG A 161 -7.80 -24.89 -19.60
CA ARG A 161 -8.05 -23.50 -19.19
C ARG A 161 -6.82 -22.62 -19.34
N LYS A 162 -5.63 -23.17 -19.06
CA LYS A 162 -4.36 -22.45 -19.24
C LYS A 162 -4.10 -22.19 -20.73
N LEU A 163 -4.37 -23.17 -21.58
CA LEU A 163 -4.23 -23.07 -23.03
C LEU A 163 -5.22 -22.05 -23.63
N LEU A 164 -6.48 -22.10 -23.22
CA LEU A 164 -7.50 -21.11 -23.61
C LEU A 164 -7.14 -19.69 -23.14
N ALA A 165 -6.58 -19.54 -21.94
CA ALA A 165 -6.09 -18.25 -21.48
C ALA A 165 -4.94 -17.73 -22.35
N LEU A 166 -4.05 -18.60 -22.81
CA LEU A 166 -2.93 -18.24 -23.67
C LEU A 166 -3.38 -17.79 -25.07
N VAL A 167 -4.43 -18.42 -25.61
CA VAL A 167 -5.06 -18.03 -26.88
C VAL A 167 -5.86 -16.72 -26.73
N LYS A 168 -6.51 -16.52 -25.58
CA LYS A 168 -7.31 -15.31 -25.34
C LYS A 168 -6.46 -14.11 -24.96
N ALA A 169 -5.28 -14.32 -24.37
CA ALA A 169 -4.41 -13.25 -23.88
C ALA A 169 -4.09 -12.18 -24.93
N PRO A 170 -3.71 -12.48 -26.18
CA PRO A 170 -3.48 -11.46 -27.21
C PRO A 170 -4.72 -10.61 -27.49
N PHE A 171 -5.91 -11.22 -27.50
CA PHE A 171 -7.16 -10.51 -27.73
C PHE A 171 -7.53 -9.61 -26.54
N ASP A 172 -7.37 -10.11 -25.32
CA ASP A 172 -7.60 -9.32 -24.11
C ASP A 172 -6.59 -8.16 -24.00
N VAL A 173 -5.33 -8.38 -24.39
CA VAL A 173 -4.30 -7.32 -24.48
C VAL A 173 -4.67 -6.31 -25.56
N ALA A 174 -5.06 -6.75 -26.76
CA ALA A 174 -5.45 -5.85 -27.84
C ALA A 174 -6.68 -5.01 -27.46
N ASN A 175 -7.72 -5.62 -26.87
CA ASN A 175 -8.89 -4.89 -26.38
C ASN A 175 -8.52 -3.90 -25.28
N THR A 176 -7.62 -4.28 -24.36
CA THR A 176 -7.16 -3.36 -23.31
C THR A 176 -6.39 -2.19 -23.93
N LEU A 177 -5.53 -2.44 -24.91
CA LEU A 177 -4.79 -1.40 -25.63
C LEU A 177 -5.74 -0.47 -26.39
N ILE A 178 -6.68 -1.01 -27.16
CA ILE A 178 -7.66 -0.22 -27.92
C ILE A 178 -8.50 0.63 -26.96
N ASN A 179 -9.04 0.05 -25.90
CA ASN A 179 -9.82 0.78 -24.91
C ASN A 179 -8.97 1.82 -24.14
N SER A 180 -7.67 1.58 -23.99
CA SER A 180 -6.75 2.58 -23.39
C SER A 180 -6.40 3.72 -24.35
N LEU A 181 -6.45 3.48 -25.66
CA LEU A 181 -6.18 4.48 -26.70
C LEU A 181 -7.43 5.31 -27.02
N ASP A 182 -8.61 4.69 -27.01
CA ASP A 182 -9.90 5.37 -27.23
C ASP A 182 -10.38 6.16 -26.02
N GLY A 183 -9.84 5.87 -24.83
CA GLY A 183 -10.07 6.66 -23.63
C GLY A 183 -9.42 8.04 -23.75
N GLN A 184 -10.09 8.99 -24.42
CA GLN A 184 -9.88 10.41 -24.11
C GLN A 184 -10.15 10.57 -22.62
N SER A 185 -9.09 10.63 -21.81
CA SER A 185 -9.27 10.90 -20.39
C SER A 185 -9.94 12.27 -20.29
N CYS A 186 -11.15 12.30 -19.71
CA CYS A 186 -11.86 13.55 -19.41
C CYS A 186 -11.00 14.52 -18.58
N ILE A 187 -9.95 14.00 -17.96
CA ILE A 187 -8.89 14.75 -17.28
C ILE A 187 -7.68 14.84 -18.21
N GLN A 188 -7.52 15.98 -18.88
CA GLN A 188 -6.23 16.34 -19.47
C GLN A 188 -5.28 16.80 -18.37
N VAL A 189 -4.33 15.96 -18.01
CA VAL A 189 -3.27 16.31 -17.05
C VAL A 189 -2.22 17.15 -17.80
N ASN A 190 -2.50 18.45 -17.92
CA ASN A 190 -1.63 19.39 -18.65
C ASN A 190 -0.36 19.79 -17.90
N ASP A 191 -0.24 19.50 -16.60
CA ASP A 191 0.96 19.79 -15.83
C ASP A 191 1.75 18.50 -15.58
N ARG A 192 2.97 18.43 -16.14
CA ARG A 192 3.94 17.34 -15.87
C ARG A 192 4.50 17.39 -14.46
N ARG A 193 4.19 18.42 -13.67
CA ARG A 193 4.59 18.49 -12.27
C ARG A 193 3.85 17.43 -11.47
N ARG A 194 4.62 16.47 -10.96
CA ARG A 194 4.15 15.45 -10.02
C ARG A 194 3.90 16.13 -8.67
N PHE A 195 2.69 16.64 -8.49
CA PHE A 195 2.24 17.06 -7.17
C PHE A 195 1.63 15.85 -6.47
N PHE A 196 2.14 15.53 -5.28
CA PHE A 196 1.51 14.56 -4.39
C PHE A 196 0.49 15.32 -3.55
N VAL A 197 -0.79 15.05 -3.80
CA VAL A 197 -1.89 15.57 -2.98
C VAL A 197 -2.36 14.43 -2.10
N THR A 198 -2.12 14.56 -0.80
CA THR A 198 -2.70 13.69 0.21
C THR A 198 -3.86 14.44 0.84
N THR A 199 -5.06 13.85 0.82
CA THR A 199 -6.22 14.35 1.56
C THR A 199 -6.73 13.23 2.45
N SER A 200 -7.12 13.57 3.67
CA SER A 200 -7.87 12.69 4.56
C SER A 200 -9.34 13.08 4.52
N SER A 201 -10.22 12.10 4.67
CA SER A 201 -11.64 12.34 4.94
C SER A 201 -11.91 12.11 6.43
N PRO A 202 -13.01 12.64 6.98
CA PRO A 202 -13.52 12.17 8.25
C PRO A 202 -13.74 10.65 8.24
N ASP A 203 -13.66 10.03 9.42
CA ASP A 203 -13.83 8.60 9.57
C ASP A 203 -15.22 8.14 9.09
N ILE A 204 -15.22 7.23 8.12
CA ILE A 204 -16.43 6.55 7.68
C ILE A 204 -16.53 5.26 8.48
N LEU A 205 -17.50 5.21 9.40
CA LEU A 205 -17.73 4.02 10.21
C LEU A 205 -17.99 2.78 9.34
N VAL A 206 -17.21 1.73 9.55
CA VAL A 206 -17.35 0.45 8.84
C VAL A 206 -18.75 -0.15 9.03
N SER A 207 -19.39 0.10 10.18
CA SER A 207 -20.77 -0.31 10.46
C SER A 207 -21.77 0.32 9.48
N SER A 208 -21.57 1.58 9.09
CA SER A 208 -22.40 2.26 8.09
C SER A 208 -22.27 1.59 6.73
N ILE A 209 -21.06 1.26 6.30
CA ILE A 209 -20.81 0.58 5.02
C ILE A 209 -21.43 -0.83 5.03
N LYS A 210 -21.24 -1.58 6.13
CA LYS A 210 -21.88 -2.89 6.33
C LYS A 210 -23.40 -2.80 6.31
N ARG A 211 -23.99 -1.77 6.91
CA ARG A 211 -25.44 -1.54 6.90
C ARG A 211 -25.98 -1.27 5.49
N ILE A 212 -25.30 -0.43 4.70
CA ILE A 212 -25.67 -0.18 3.29
C ILE A 212 -25.56 -1.47 2.48
N ARG A 213 -24.43 -2.17 2.63
CA ARG A 213 -24.20 -3.49 1.99
C ARG A 213 -25.38 -4.44 2.24
N SER A 214 -25.79 -4.59 3.51
CA SER A 214 -26.89 -5.49 3.88
C SER A 214 -28.24 -5.01 3.35
N LYS A 215 -28.52 -3.70 3.43
CA LYS A 215 -29.78 -3.11 2.96
C LYS A 215 -30.02 -3.35 1.47
N PHE A 216 -28.98 -3.22 0.64
CA PHE A 216 -29.08 -3.38 -0.81
C PHE A 216 -28.67 -4.78 -1.30
N ASN A 217 -28.30 -5.69 -0.39
CA ASN A 217 -27.81 -7.04 -0.71
C ASN A 217 -26.66 -7.05 -1.74
N VAL A 218 -25.68 -6.14 -1.56
CA VAL A 218 -24.51 -6.02 -2.44
C VAL A 218 -23.23 -6.46 -1.75
N LYS A 219 -22.11 -6.48 -2.47
CA LYS A 219 -20.76 -6.70 -1.89
C LYS A 219 -20.28 -5.43 -1.18
N TYR A 220 -19.42 -5.59 -0.17
CA TYR A 220 -18.81 -4.45 0.55
C TYR A 220 -18.06 -3.52 -0.42
N SER A 221 -17.26 -4.09 -1.33
CA SER A 221 -16.54 -3.34 -2.35
C SER A 221 -17.46 -2.55 -3.28
N ALA A 222 -18.63 -3.07 -3.64
CA ALA A 222 -19.60 -2.35 -4.46
C ALA A 222 -20.09 -1.06 -3.80
N VAL A 223 -20.26 -1.06 -2.48
CA VAL A 223 -20.62 0.15 -1.73
C VAL A 223 -19.49 1.17 -1.76
N LEU A 224 -18.24 0.73 -1.57
CA LEU A 224 -17.07 1.61 -1.67
C LEU A 224 -16.93 2.23 -3.05
N PHE A 225 -17.10 1.43 -4.11
CA PHE A 225 -17.06 1.93 -5.48
C PHE A 225 -18.15 2.94 -5.77
N ALA A 226 -19.39 2.66 -5.38
CA ALA A 226 -20.49 3.60 -5.55
C ALA A 226 -20.22 4.94 -4.84
N ALA A 227 -19.66 4.90 -3.63
CA ALA A 227 -19.27 6.10 -2.89
C ALA A 227 -18.15 6.88 -3.59
N PHE A 228 -17.10 6.18 -4.03
CA PHE A 228 -15.97 6.78 -4.74
C PHE A 228 -16.39 7.40 -6.07
N THR A 229 -17.11 6.64 -6.92
CA THR A 229 -17.63 7.13 -8.20
C THR A 229 -18.55 8.34 -7.99
N GLY A 230 -19.45 8.28 -7.00
CA GLY A 230 -20.31 9.42 -6.68
C GLY A 230 -19.54 10.66 -6.22
N ALA A 231 -18.46 10.49 -5.44
CA ALA A 231 -17.59 11.60 -5.04
C ALA A 231 -16.82 12.19 -6.23
N PHE A 232 -16.27 11.34 -7.09
CA PHE A 232 -15.56 11.74 -8.29
C PHE A 232 -16.46 12.52 -9.26
N VAL A 233 -17.68 12.05 -9.51
CA VAL A 233 -18.68 12.73 -10.34
C VAL A 233 -19.02 14.11 -9.78
N ARG A 234 -19.22 14.23 -8.46
CA ARG A 234 -19.43 15.54 -7.82
C ARG A 234 -18.25 16.48 -8.02
N ALA A 235 -17.02 15.99 -7.84
CA ALA A 235 -15.82 16.79 -8.02
C ALA A 235 -15.66 17.30 -9.46
N LEU A 236 -15.98 16.48 -10.47
CA LEU A 236 -15.99 16.90 -11.87
C LEU A 236 -17.04 18.00 -12.12
N ASN A 237 -18.26 17.81 -11.61
CA ASN A 237 -19.32 18.80 -11.72
C ASN A 237 -18.95 20.14 -11.08
N GLU A 238 -18.37 20.11 -9.87
CA GLU A 238 -17.89 21.30 -9.16
C GLU A 238 -16.77 22.03 -9.91
N ALA A 239 -15.92 21.28 -10.64
CA ALA A 239 -14.88 21.84 -11.51
C ALA A 239 -15.42 22.33 -12.87
N GLY A 240 -16.74 22.27 -13.11
CA GLY A 240 -17.36 22.62 -14.39
C GLY A 240 -16.91 21.71 -15.55
N LYS A 241 -16.55 20.46 -15.25
CA LYS A 241 -16.13 19.46 -16.24
C LYS A 241 -17.31 18.56 -16.58
N GLU A 242 -17.40 18.20 -17.86
CA GLU A 242 -18.39 17.20 -18.30
C GLU A 242 -18.05 15.85 -17.69
N VAL A 243 -19.07 15.19 -17.14
CA VAL A 243 -18.97 13.84 -16.60
C VAL A 243 -19.23 12.88 -17.75
N PRO A 244 -18.30 11.97 -18.07
CA PRO A 244 -18.52 10.99 -19.12
C PRO A 244 -19.63 10.01 -18.71
N ASP A 245 -20.43 9.57 -19.69
CA ASP A 245 -21.49 8.56 -19.47
C ASP A 245 -20.92 7.24 -18.94
N GLU A 246 -19.69 6.92 -19.33
CA GLU A 246 -18.96 5.74 -18.87
C GLU A 246 -17.57 6.15 -18.34
N LEU A 247 -17.26 5.70 -17.12
CA LEU A 247 -15.93 5.87 -16.53
C LEU A 247 -15.28 4.50 -16.37
N ALA A 248 -14.31 4.20 -17.23
CA ALA A 248 -13.46 3.04 -17.05
C ALA A 248 -12.67 3.18 -15.73
N SER A 249 -12.94 2.29 -14.79
CA SER A 249 -12.20 2.21 -13.52
C SER A 249 -11.40 0.93 -13.49
N TYR A 250 -10.08 1.07 -13.37
CA TYR A 250 -9.19 -0.03 -13.11
C TYR A 250 -8.89 -0.03 -11.62
N MET A 251 -9.41 -1.03 -10.91
CA MET A 251 -8.92 -1.35 -9.58
C MET A 251 -8.11 -2.63 -9.68
N ALA A 252 -6.86 -2.58 -9.21
CA ALA A 252 -6.14 -3.78 -8.84
C ALA A 252 -6.90 -4.43 -7.67
N GLY A 253 -7.90 -5.26 -8.01
CA GLY A 253 -8.59 -6.05 -7.03
C GLY A 253 -7.62 -7.08 -6.46
N PRO A 254 -7.70 -7.39 -5.16
CA PRO A 254 -6.99 -8.53 -4.62
C PRO A 254 -7.33 -9.76 -5.45
N LYS A 255 -6.38 -10.30 -6.21
CA LYS A 255 -6.58 -11.55 -6.95
C LYS A 255 -6.41 -12.68 -5.95
N PRO A 256 -7.48 -13.41 -5.59
CA PRO A 256 -7.30 -14.61 -4.80
C PRO A 256 -6.35 -15.51 -5.60
N LYS A 257 -5.34 -16.11 -4.94
CA LYS A 257 -4.37 -17.04 -5.56
C LYS A 257 -3.29 -16.39 -6.45
N HIS A 258 -2.78 -15.21 -6.09
CA HIS A 258 -1.55 -14.71 -6.72
C HIS A 258 -0.41 -15.72 -6.45
N PRO A 259 0.31 -16.23 -7.48
CA PRO A 259 1.36 -17.21 -7.26
C PRO A 259 2.51 -16.56 -6.48
N GLY A 260 2.88 -17.11 -5.33
CA GLY A 260 3.90 -16.56 -4.43
C GLY A 260 5.32 -16.47 -5.02
N GLY A 261 5.53 -17.00 -6.23
CA GLY A 261 6.79 -16.87 -6.97
C GLY A 261 6.76 -15.87 -8.13
N ALA A 262 5.62 -15.23 -8.41
CA ALA A 262 5.59 -14.09 -9.32
C ALA A 262 5.66 -12.83 -8.47
N SER A 263 6.86 -12.26 -8.37
CA SER A 263 6.99 -10.84 -8.07
C SER A 263 6.18 -10.07 -9.13
N ASN A 264 5.49 -9.01 -8.73
CA ASN A 264 4.90 -8.07 -9.68
C ASN A 264 6.05 -7.49 -10.51
N HIS A 265 6.32 -8.09 -11.66
CA HIS A 265 6.97 -7.39 -12.75
C HIS A 265 5.92 -6.43 -13.28
N MET A 266 6.07 -5.14 -12.95
CA MET A 266 5.49 -4.10 -13.81
C MET A 266 5.99 -4.29 -15.23
#